data_AF-A0A410G7G6-F1
#
_entry.id   AF-A0A410G7G6-F1
#
_cell.length_a   1.000
_cell.length_b   1.000
_cell.length_c   1.000
_cell.angle_alpha   90.00
_cell.angle_beta   90.00
_cell.angle_gamma   90.00
#
_symmetry.space_group_name_H-M   'P 1'
#
loop_
_entity.id
_entity.type
_entity.pdbx_description
1 polymer ?
#
loop_
_entity_poly.entity_id
_entity_poly.type
_entity_poly.pdbx_seq_one_letter_code
_entity_poly.pdbx_strand_id
1 'polypeptide(L)' 'MYVLVRTLTFEKAKLQMGKDLYMYCVDKKNYFIVYDAFDFDKSKRELAEYISSY' A
#
# COMPACT_ATOMS: atom_id res chain seq x y z
N MET A 1 6.73 -3.20 -7.98
CA MET A 1 5.76 -3.01 -6.86
C MET A 1 4.49 -2.29 -7.32
N TYR A 2 4.57 -1.06 -7.85
CA TYR A 2 3.41 -0.27 -8.28
C TYR A 2 2.44 -0.99 -9.25
N VAL A 3 2.97 -1.66 -10.28
CA VAL A 3 2.14 -2.33 -11.30
C VAL A 3 1.32 -3.47 -10.70
N LEU A 4 1.84 -4.22 -9.72
CA LEU A 4 1.19 -5.40 -9.15
C LEU A 4 -0.02 -5.05 -8.27
N VAL A 5 0.11 -3.99 -7.46
CA VAL A 5 -0.99 -3.50 -6.62
C VAL A 5 -2.10 -2.92 -7.50
N ARG A 6 -1.75 -2.25 -8.60
CA ARG A 6 -2.73 -1.66 -9.52
C ARG A 6 -3.51 -2.69 -10.36
N THR A 7 -3.00 -3.91 -10.55
CA THR A 7 -3.74 -4.98 -11.25
C THR A 7 -4.86 -5.60 -10.43
N LEU A 8 -4.88 -5.38 -9.11
CA LEU A 8 -5.90 -5.93 -8.23
C LEU A 8 -7.15 -5.05 -8.27
N THR A 9 -8.30 -5.63 -8.59
CA THR A 9 -9.58 -4.90 -8.65
C THR A 9 -10.15 -4.60 -7.25
N PHE A 10 -9.78 -5.41 -6.25
CA PHE A 10 -10.29 -5.28 -4.89
C PHE A 10 -9.32 -4.48 -4.00
N GLU A 11 -9.78 -3.35 -3.47
CA GLU A 11 -9.01 -2.50 -2.54
C GLU A 11 -8.51 -3.25 -1.30
N LYS A 12 -9.30 -4.19 -0.78
CA LYS A 12 -8.89 -5.01 0.37
C LYS A 12 -7.67 -5.88 0.06
N ALA A 13 -7.60 -6.40 -1.17
CA ALA A 13 -6.44 -7.16 -1.65
C ALA A 13 -5.24 -6.24 -1.89
N LYS A 14 -5.46 -5.06 -2.49
CA LYS A 14 -4.42 -4.02 -2.65
C LYS A 14 -3.82 -3.63 -1.30
N LEU A 15 -4.66 -3.48 -0.28
CA LEU A 15 -4.25 -3.09 1.07
C LEU A 15 -3.39 -4.16 1.72
N GLN A 16 -3.85 -5.42 1.70
CA GLN A 16 -3.08 -6.53 2.25
C GLN A 16 -1.73 -6.64 1.54
N MET A 17 -1.72 -6.59 0.21
CA MET A 17 -0.50 -6.65 -0.57
C MET A 17 0.42 -5.46 -0.28
N GLY A 18 -0.12 -4.26 -0.12
CA GLY A 18 0.64 -3.06 0.24
C GLY A 18 1.31 -3.18 1.61
N LYS A 19 0.64 -3.80 2.59
CA LYS A 19 1.21 -4.09 3.93
C LYS A 19 2.32 -5.14 3.84
N ASP A 20 2.08 -6.24 3.12
CA ASP A 20 3.07 -7.32 2.95
C ASP A 20 4.32 -6.82 2.21
N LEU A 21 4.13 -6.06 1.13
CA LEU A 21 5.21 -5.46 0.35
C LEU A 21 6.00 -4.43 1.16
N TYR A 22 5.40 -3.75 2.15
CA TYR A 22 6.09 -2.78 3.00
C TYR A 22 7.11 -3.46 3.92
N MET A 23 6.81 -4.65 4.44
CA MET A 23 7.77 -5.44 5.23
C MET A 23 9.02 -5.80 4.45
N TYR A 24 8.89 -6.08 3.14
CA TYR A 24 10.01 -6.45 2.27
C TYR A 24 10.62 -5.25 1.52
N CYS A 25 10.11 -4.04 1.72
CA CYS A 25 10.64 -2.85 1.07
C CYS A 25 11.75 -2.22 1.90
N VAL A 26 12.95 -2.14 1.31
CA VAL A 26 14.11 -1.48 1.94
C VAL A 26 13.94 0.03 1.94
N ASP A 27 13.38 0.60 0.87
CA ASP A 27 13.17 2.05 0.73
C ASP A 27 11.78 2.46 1.20
N LYS A 28 11.61 2.45 2.52
CA LYS A 28 10.36 2.86 3.19
C LYS A 28 10.03 4.35 2.96
N LYS A 29 11.03 5.21 2.71
CA LYS A 29 10.82 6.64 2.47
C LYS A 29 10.04 6.91 1.20
N ASN A 30 10.23 6.11 0.16
CA ASN A 30 9.54 6.26 -1.13
C ASN A 30 8.27 5.40 -1.25
N TYR A 31 7.82 4.75 -0.17
CA TYR A 31 6.70 3.83 -0.20
C TYR A 31 5.34 4.50 -0.40
N PHE A 32 5.26 5.82 -0.24
CA PHE A 32 4.04 6.61 -0.49
C PHE A 32 3.52 6.48 -1.93
N ILE A 33 4.36 6.08 -2.90
CA ILE A 33 3.96 5.84 -4.29
C ILE A 33 2.87 4.75 -4.38
N VAL A 34 2.81 3.82 -3.41
CA VAL A 34 1.78 2.78 -3.37
C VAL A 34 0.41 3.36 -3.00
N TYR A 35 0.35 4.53 -2.34
CA TYR A 35 -0.92 5.21 -2.06
C TYR A 35 -1.66 5.63 -3.32
N ASP A 36 -0.95 5.94 -4.42
CA ASP A 36 -1.55 6.26 -5.71
C ASP A 36 -2.18 5.04 -6.41
N ALA A 37 -1.92 3.83 -5.94
CA ALA A 37 -2.58 2.62 -6.47
C ALA A 37 -3.99 2.40 -5.87
N PHE A 38 -4.34 3.11 -4.79
CA PHE A 38 -5.64 3.01 -4.14
C PHE A 38 -6.62 4.03 -4.71
N ASP A 39 -7.83 3.56 -4.98
CA ASP A 39 -8.93 4.41 -5.46
C ASP A 39 -9.65 5.09 -4.30
N PHE A 40 -9.63 4.50 -3.09
CA PHE A 40 -10.35 5.00 -1.92
C PHE A 40 -9.42 5.59 -0.86
N ASP A 41 -9.78 6.79 -0.36
CA ASP A 41 -9.04 7.49 0.69
C ASP A 41 -8.96 6.68 2.00
N LYS A 42 -10.02 5.92 2.31
CA LYS A 42 -10.07 5.03 3.46
C LYS A 42 -8.91 4.02 3.46
N SER A 43 -8.65 3.39 2.30
CA SER A 43 -7.59 2.39 2.15
C SER A 43 -6.19 3.02 2.22
N LYS A 44 -6.03 4.24 1.70
CA LYS A 44 -4.77 5.01 1.87
C LYS A 44 -4.49 5.29 3.35
N ARG A 45 -5.50 5.75 4.09
CA ARG A 45 -5.38 6.05 5.52
C ARG A 45 -5.05 4.80 6.34
N GLU A 46 -5.68 3.67 6.03
CA GLU A 46 -5.42 2.39 6.70
C GLU A 46 -4.00 1.85 6.45
N LEU A 47 -3.45 2.04 5.24
CA LEU A 47 -2.05 1.69 4.95
C LEU A 47 -1.08 2.65 5.66
N ALA A 48 -1.40 3.94 5.70
CA ALA A 48 -0.59 4.94 6.38
C ALA A 48 -0.54 4.70 7.91
N GLU A 49 -1.66 4.35 8.53
CA GLU A 49 -1.72 3.95 9.94
C GLU A 49 -0.85 2.72 10.21
N TYR A 50 -0.94 1.70 9.34
CA TYR A 50 -0.10 0.50 9.45
C TYR A 50 1.40 0.84 9.38
N ILE A 51 1.78 1.67 8.41
CA ILE A 51 3.17 2.11 8.21
C ILE A 51 3.66 2.94 9.41
N SER A 52 2.81 3.82 9.95
CA SER A 52 3.14 4.62 11.14
C SER A 52 3.25 3.80 12.43
N SER A 53 2.66 2.60 12.47
CA SER A 53 2.72 1.68 13.61
C SER A 53 3.95 0.76 13.61
N TYR A 54 4.78 0.84 12.57
CA TYR A 54 5.89 -0.08 12.27
C TYR A 54 7.25 0.61 12.35
#